data_AF-A0AA35SU10-F1
#
_entry.id   AF-A0AA35SU10-F1
#
_cell.length_a   1.000
_cell.length_b   1.000
_cell.length_c   1.000
_cell.angle_alpha   90.00
_cell.angle_beta   90.00
_cell.angle_gamma   90.00
#
_symmetry.space_group_name_H-M   'P 1'
#
loop_
_entity.id
_entity.type
_entity.pdbx_description
1 polymer ?
#
loop_
_entity_poly.entity_id
_entity_poly.type
_entity_poly.pdbx_seq_one_letter_code
_entity_poly.pdbx_strand_id
1 'polypeptide(L)'
;MRSVRRIQGDGNCLFRAFSYILTGSADQHIGVRHAIIDHMTNNAQYFRGHHLVGYGSIQSYIAFTGMDQDGTWGTDIEMLSLAHLFQTPVFSYSQQHGQWQRYSPHDVDRQLMDDIHQSSLKAVIFCLRGTGVSTIADLSEEGISLSGALAGGALKCFPQPLSPC
;
A
#
# COMPACT_ATOMS: atom_id res chain seq x y z
N MET A 1 10.78 -13.41 16.60
CA MET A 1 11.59 -13.85 15.45
C MET A 1 11.09 -13.13 14.22
N ARG A 2 11.89 -12.24 13.61
CA ARG A 2 11.46 -11.51 12.40
C ARG A 2 11.45 -12.47 11.21
N SER A 3 10.27 -12.89 10.76
CA SER A 3 10.14 -13.74 9.58
C SER A 3 10.06 -12.87 8.33
N VAL A 4 10.98 -13.08 7.40
CA VAL A 4 11.01 -12.42 6.09
C VAL A 4 10.46 -13.39 5.06
N ARG A 5 9.38 -13.01 4.39
CA ARG A 5 8.79 -13.81 3.30
C ARG A 5 9.04 -13.16 1.96
N ARG A 6 9.58 -13.94 1.02
CA ARG A 6 9.74 -13.52 -0.38
C ARG A 6 8.42 -13.68 -1.11
N ILE A 7 8.00 -12.62 -1.80
CA ILE A 7 6.84 -12.62 -2.69
C ILE A 7 7.31 -12.54 -4.14
N GLN A 8 6.62 -13.27 -5.03
CA GLN A 8 6.92 -13.32 -6.45
C GLN A 8 6.70 -11.96 -7.14
N GLY A 9 7.58 -11.64 -8.10
CA GLY A 9 7.57 -10.41 -8.89
C GLY A 9 6.82 -10.49 -10.21
N ASP A 10 5.54 -10.86 -10.15
CA ASP A 10 4.67 -11.06 -11.32
C ASP A 10 3.70 -9.89 -11.55
N GLY A 11 4.01 -8.70 -11.05
CA GLY A 11 3.11 -7.54 -11.05
C GLY A 11 1.99 -7.61 -10.00
N ASN A 12 1.73 -8.79 -9.42
CA ASN A 12 0.82 -8.95 -8.28
C ASN A 12 1.54 -8.87 -6.93
N CYS A 13 2.83 -8.56 -6.92
CA CYS A 13 3.67 -8.63 -5.72
C CYS A 13 3.12 -7.82 -4.53
N LEU A 14 2.47 -6.69 -4.80
CA LEU A 14 1.83 -5.88 -3.76
C LEU A 14 0.61 -6.59 -3.17
N PHE A 15 -0.31 -7.04 -4.02
CA PHE A 15 -1.54 -7.71 -3.60
C PHE A 15 -1.28 -9.07 -2.96
N ARG A 16 -0.24 -9.79 -3.41
CA ARG A 16 0.26 -11.00 -2.76
C ARG A 16 0.82 -10.70 -1.37
N ALA A 17 1.49 -9.56 -1.22
CA ALA A 17 1.96 -9.13 0.10
C ALA A 17 0.79 -8.81 1.04
N PHE A 18 -0.19 -8.06 0.56
CA PHE A 18 -1.42 -7.80 1.32
C PHE A 18 -2.16 -9.08 1.70
N SER A 19 -2.38 -9.99 0.74
CA SER A 19 -3.00 -11.29 0.97
C SER A 19 -2.30 -12.05 2.08
N TYR A 20 -0.97 -12.11 2.05
CA TYR A 20 -0.22 -12.85 3.06
C TYR A 20 -0.29 -12.18 4.44
N ILE A 21 -0.28 -10.85 4.53
CA ILE A 21 -0.46 -10.13 5.80
C ILE A 21 -1.84 -10.39 6.39
N LEU A 22 -2.88 -10.41 5.55
CA LEU A 22 -4.26 -10.55 6.00
C LEU A 22 -4.64 -12.00 6.33
N THR A 23 -4.08 -12.97 5.61
CA THR A 23 -4.57 -14.37 5.63
C THR A 23 -3.48 -15.41 5.92
N GLY A 24 -2.20 -15.02 5.93
CA GLY A 24 -1.07 -15.95 5.98
C GLY A 24 -0.77 -16.67 4.66
N SER A 25 -1.52 -16.41 3.59
CA SER A 25 -1.28 -16.95 2.24
C SER A 25 -1.25 -15.84 1.18
N ALA A 26 -0.39 -15.98 0.16
CA ALA A 26 -0.33 -15.08 -0.99
C ALA A 26 -1.37 -15.41 -2.09
N ASP A 27 -2.12 -16.51 -1.95
CA ASP A 27 -2.96 -17.04 -3.02
C ASP A 27 -4.24 -16.22 -3.22
N GLN A 28 -4.70 -15.50 -2.19
CA GLN A 28 -5.93 -14.70 -2.22
C GLN A 28 -5.72 -13.29 -2.80
N HIS A 29 -4.58 -13.02 -3.44
CA HIS A 29 -4.21 -11.71 -3.98
C HIS A 29 -5.23 -11.10 -4.96
N ILE A 30 -5.91 -11.91 -5.77
CA ILE A 30 -6.98 -11.43 -6.67
C ILE A 30 -8.18 -10.92 -5.88
N GLY A 31 -8.61 -11.66 -4.86
CA GLY A 31 -9.69 -11.23 -3.97
C GLY A 31 -9.33 -9.95 -3.21
N VAL A 32 -8.08 -9.83 -2.76
CA VAL A 32 -7.58 -8.60 -2.13
C VAL A 32 -7.56 -7.43 -3.10
N ARG A 33 -7.13 -7.63 -4.36
CA ARG A 33 -7.19 -6.60 -5.40
C ARG A 33 -8.62 -6.11 -5.57
N HIS A 34 -9.58 -7.00 -5.77
CA HIS A 34 -10.98 -6.62 -5.94
C HIS A 34 -11.51 -5.86 -4.72
N ALA A 35 -11.23 -6.32 -3.50
CA ALA A 35 -11.65 -5.62 -2.28
C ALA A 35 -11.10 -4.18 -2.21
N ILE A 36 -9.86 -3.97 -2.63
CA ILE A 36 -9.25 -2.64 -2.69
C ILE A 36 -9.91 -1.78 -3.78
N ILE A 37 -10.12 -2.32 -4.98
CA ILE A 37 -10.79 -1.61 -6.08
C ILE A 37 -12.22 -1.21 -5.70
N ASP A 38 -12.98 -2.13 -5.12
CA ASP A 38 -14.35 -1.89 -4.65
C ASP A 38 -14.35 -0.83 -3.56
N HIS A 39 -13.41 -0.91 -2.61
CA HIS A 39 -13.27 0.09 -1.55
C HIS A 39 -13.00 1.49 -2.13
N MET A 40 -12.05 1.61 -3.06
CA MET A 40 -11.75 2.88 -3.72
C MET A 40 -12.96 3.45 -4.46
N THR A 41 -13.70 2.59 -5.15
CA THR A 41 -14.87 2.97 -5.94
C THR A 41 -16.01 3.46 -5.05
N ASN A 42 -16.30 2.74 -3.96
CA ASN A 42 -17.36 3.08 -3.00
C ASN A 42 -17.02 4.30 -2.12
N ASN A 43 -15.74 4.63 -2.01
CA ASN A 43 -15.22 5.74 -1.20
C ASN A 43 -14.56 6.83 -2.05
N ALA A 44 -14.89 6.91 -3.35
CA ALA A 44 -14.23 7.81 -4.31
C ALA A 44 -14.29 9.30 -3.90
N GLN A 45 -15.24 9.70 -3.06
CA GLN A 45 -15.32 11.05 -2.48
C GLN A 45 -14.12 11.41 -1.60
N TYR A 46 -13.48 10.42 -0.96
CA TYR A 46 -12.33 10.61 -0.08
C TYR A 46 -11.00 10.57 -0.85
N PHE A 47 -10.93 9.76 -1.90
CA PHE A 47 -9.78 9.72 -2.80
C PHE A 47 -9.78 10.91 -3.76
N ARG A 48 -9.47 12.11 -3.25
CA ARG A 48 -9.39 13.34 -4.06
C ARG A 48 -8.09 14.10 -3.79
N GLY A 49 -7.70 14.95 -4.74
CA GLY A 49 -6.54 15.83 -4.60
C GLY A 49 -5.23 15.15 -4.98
N HIS A 50 -4.20 15.29 -4.12
CA HIS A 50 -2.81 15.01 -4.49
C HIS A 50 -2.50 13.54 -4.87
N HIS A 51 -3.30 12.57 -4.41
CA HIS A 51 -3.11 11.16 -4.74
C HIS A 51 -3.58 10.76 -6.14
N LEU A 52 -4.50 11.51 -6.75
CA LEU A 52 -5.04 11.24 -8.10
C LEU A 52 -4.65 12.30 -9.12
N VAL A 53 -3.58 13.05 -8.85
CA VAL A 53 -3.07 14.07 -9.77
C VAL A 53 -2.72 13.41 -11.10
N GLY A 54 -3.38 13.84 -12.17
CA GLY A 54 -3.22 13.31 -13.53
C GLY A 54 -4.38 12.43 -14.01
N TYR A 55 -5.25 11.95 -13.11
CA TYR A 55 -6.36 11.04 -13.47
C TYR A 55 -7.74 11.66 -13.35
N GLY A 56 -7.93 12.61 -12.44
CA GLY A 56 -9.19 13.33 -12.24
C GLY A 56 -10.29 12.57 -11.48
N SER A 57 -10.32 11.23 -11.55
CA SER A 57 -11.22 10.39 -10.76
C SER A 57 -10.64 8.98 -10.52
N ILE A 58 -11.20 8.23 -9.56
CA ILE A 58 -10.85 6.81 -9.34
C ILE A 58 -11.18 5.96 -10.56
N GLN A 59 -12.33 6.18 -11.20
CA GLN A 59 -12.73 5.44 -12.39
C GLN A 59 -11.76 5.69 -13.55
N SER A 60 -11.35 6.95 -13.75
CA SER A 60 -10.35 7.31 -14.76
C SER A 60 -8.98 6.70 -14.44
N TYR A 61 -8.60 6.66 -13.16
CA TYR A 61 -7.38 6.00 -12.69
C TYR A 61 -7.39 4.50 -13.01
N ILE A 62 -8.45 3.79 -12.62
CA ILE A 62 -8.60 2.35 -12.88
C ILE A 62 -8.56 2.08 -14.39
N ALA A 63 -9.33 2.84 -15.18
CA ALA A 63 -9.39 2.65 -16.62
C ALA A 63 -8.05 2.93 -17.33
N PHE A 64 -7.30 3.94 -16.89
CA PHE A 64 -6.01 4.28 -17.51
C PHE A 64 -4.91 3.29 -17.13
N THR A 65 -4.87 2.87 -15.87
CA THR A 65 -3.81 1.98 -15.36
C THR A 65 -4.10 0.50 -15.54
N GLY A 66 -5.37 0.13 -15.72
CA GLY A 66 -5.83 -1.26 -15.67
C GLY A 66 -5.68 -1.86 -14.27
N MET A 67 -5.88 -1.07 -13.19
CA MET A 67 -5.62 -1.54 -11.82
C MET A 67 -6.54 -2.70 -11.38
N ASP A 68 -7.67 -2.85 -12.04
CA ASP A 68 -8.59 -3.98 -11.87
C ASP A 68 -8.10 -5.27 -12.56
N GLN A 69 -7.11 -5.18 -13.46
CA GLN A 69 -6.58 -6.32 -14.19
C GLN A 69 -5.50 -7.08 -13.40
N ASP A 70 -5.48 -8.40 -13.60
CA ASP A 70 -4.43 -9.26 -13.06
C ASP A 70 -3.05 -8.91 -13.64
N GLY A 71 -2.02 -8.94 -12.80
CA GLY A 71 -0.65 -8.58 -13.17
C GLY A 71 -0.36 -7.08 -13.22
N THR A 72 -1.34 -6.20 -13.00
CA THR A 72 -1.09 -4.75 -12.92
C THR A 72 -0.40 -4.37 -11.61
N TRP A 73 0.70 -3.63 -11.72
CA TRP A 73 1.54 -3.25 -10.59
C TRP A 73 0.83 -2.24 -9.70
N GLY A 74 0.75 -2.53 -8.40
CA GLY A 74 0.19 -1.62 -7.41
C GLY A 74 1.09 -0.40 -7.15
N THR A 75 0.46 0.66 -6.66
CA THR A 75 1.06 1.98 -6.42
C THR A 75 0.80 2.48 -4.99
N ASP A 76 1.14 3.74 -4.71
CA ASP A 76 0.82 4.40 -3.45
C ASP A 76 -0.69 4.47 -3.18
N ILE A 77 -1.52 4.49 -4.24
CA ILE A 77 -2.97 4.55 -4.11
C ILE A 77 -3.50 3.27 -3.47
N GLU A 78 -3.00 2.09 -3.85
CA GLU A 78 -3.41 0.81 -3.27
C GLU A 78 -2.95 0.68 -1.81
N MET A 79 -1.78 1.22 -1.47
CA MET A 79 -1.27 1.26 -0.10
C MET A 79 -2.16 2.11 0.82
N LEU A 80 -2.54 3.30 0.35
CA LEU A 80 -3.48 4.18 1.05
C LEU A 80 -4.87 3.55 1.16
N SER A 81 -5.31 2.89 0.09
CA SER A 81 -6.61 2.25 0.06
C SER A 81 -6.71 1.11 1.03
N LEU A 82 -5.67 0.29 1.15
CA LEU A 82 -5.59 -0.74 2.17
C LEU A 82 -5.58 -0.12 3.58
N ALA A 83 -4.78 0.92 3.79
CA ALA A 83 -4.73 1.61 5.08
C ALA A 83 -6.11 2.11 5.49
N HIS A 84 -6.81 2.78 4.57
CA HIS A 84 -8.17 3.26 4.78
C HIS A 84 -9.19 2.12 4.97
N LEU A 85 -9.08 1.03 4.22
CA LEU A 85 -9.98 -0.13 4.34
C LEU A 85 -9.89 -0.80 5.72
N PHE A 86 -8.68 -0.94 6.25
CA PHE A 86 -8.43 -1.61 7.54
C PHE A 86 -8.28 -0.65 8.71
N GLN A 87 -8.44 0.65 8.49
CA GLN A 87 -8.25 1.69 9.51
C GLN A 87 -6.91 1.55 10.24
N THR A 88 -5.89 1.13 9.50
CA THR A 88 -4.59 0.71 10.03
C THR A 88 -3.48 1.31 9.18
N PRO A 89 -2.49 2.00 9.77
CA PRO A 89 -1.37 2.51 8.99
C PRO A 89 -0.56 1.40 8.32
N VAL A 90 -0.22 1.62 7.06
CA VAL A 90 0.66 0.75 6.28
C VAL A 90 2.01 1.44 6.12
N PHE A 91 3.09 0.69 6.25
CA PHE A 91 4.44 1.22 6.06
C PHE A 91 5.12 0.56 4.88
N SER A 92 5.86 1.36 4.09
CA SER A 92 6.80 0.87 3.08
C SER A 92 8.22 1.32 3.37
N TYR A 93 9.19 0.47 3.04
CA TYR A 93 10.61 0.83 3.13
C TYR A 93 11.27 0.76 1.76
N SER A 94 11.79 1.89 1.29
CA SER A 94 12.60 1.93 0.06
C SER A 94 14.07 1.73 0.40
N GLN A 95 14.65 0.61 -0.04
CA GLN A 95 16.10 0.40 0.04
C GLN A 95 16.88 1.42 -0.80
N GLN A 96 16.37 1.80 -1.97
CA GLN A 96 17.02 2.76 -2.87
C GLN A 96 17.21 4.13 -2.22
N HIS A 97 16.25 4.57 -1.40
CA HIS A 97 16.29 5.86 -0.73
C HIS A 97 16.65 5.76 0.76
N GLY A 98 16.74 4.56 1.32
CA GLY A 98 16.95 4.34 2.75
C GLY A 98 15.85 4.95 3.62
N GLN A 99 14.62 5.02 3.12
CA GLN A 99 13.54 5.78 3.75
C GLN A 99 12.28 4.95 3.95
N TRP A 100 11.63 5.20 5.09
CA TRP A 100 10.30 4.72 5.40
C TRP A 100 9.26 5.70 4.86
N GLN A 101 8.18 5.15 4.31
CA GLN A 101 6.97 5.87 4.00
C GLN A 101 5.82 5.27 4.79
N ARG A 102 4.94 6.13 5.28
CA ARG A 102 3.74 5.76 6.01
C ARG A 102 2.54 6.17 5.17
N TYR A 103 1.56 5.28 5.12
CA TYR A 103 0.26 5.50 4.50
C TYR A 103 -0.77 5.35 5.60
N SER A 104 -1.50 6.43 5.90
CA SER A 104 -2.45 6.45 7.00
C SER A 104 -3.89 6.56 6.52
N PRO A 105 -4.88 6.02 7.26
CA PRO A 105 -6.28 6.29 6.98
C PRO A 105 -6.60 7.79 6.94
N HIS A 106 -5.98 8.58 7.83
CA HIS A 106 -6.12 10.04 7.88
C HIS A 106 -5.70 10.75 6.58
N ASP A 107 -4.76 10.16 5.82
CA ASP A 107 -4.30 10.75 4.56
C ASP A 107 -5.40 10.71 3.47
N VAL A 108 -6.36 9.79 3.62
CA VAL A 108 -7.53 9.64 2.73
C VAL A 108 -8.75 10.36 3.30
N ASP A 109 -9.06 10.14 4.58
CA ASP A 109 -10.16 10.81 5.28
C ASP A 109 -9.66 11.49 6.56
N ARG A 110 -9.62 12.83 6.52
CA ARG A 110 -9.14 13.67 7.64
C ARG A 110 -10.00 13.57 8.90
N GLN A 111 -11.19 12.97 8.82
CA GLN A 111 -12.02 12.74 10.00
C GLN A 111 -11.52 11.55 10.83
N LEU A 112 -10.67 10.69 10.26
CA LEU A 112 -10.11 9.54 10.94
C LEU A 112 -8.87 9.94 11.74
N MET A 113 -8.82 9.57 13.01
CA MET A 113 -7.63 9.78 13.84
C MET A 113 -6.63 8.64 13.66
N ASP A 114 -5.34 8.97 13.69
CA ASP A 114 -4.24 8.01 13.64
C ASP A 114 -4.06 7.34 15.02
N ASP A 115 -5.02 6.52 15.43
CA ASP A 115 -4.93 5.79 16.71
C ASP A 115 -4.07 4.52 16.58
N ILE A 116 -2.76 4.74 16.35
CA ILE A 116 -1.72 3.70 16.22
C ILE A 116 -1.71 2.74 17.44
N HIS A 117 -2.14 3.22 18.60
CA HIS A 117 -2.19 2.45 19.84
C HIS A 117 -3.41 1.53 19.95
N GLN A 118 -4.45 1.74 19.13
CA GLN A 118 -5.72 1.01 19.22
C GLN A 118 -5.91 0.00 18.09
N SER A 119 -5.11 0.10 17.01
CA SER A 119 -5.07 -0.89 15.95
C SER A 119 -4.32 -2.15 16.39
N SER A 120 -5.05 -3.27 16.45
CA SER A 120 -4.48 -4.60 16.73
C SER A 120 -3.64 -5.15 15.57
N LEU A 121 -3.81 -4.58 14.37
CA LEU A 121 -2.99 -4.88 13.20
C LEU A 121 -2.00 -3.74 12.98
N LYS A 122 -0.72 -4.07 12.82
CA LYS A 122 0.32 -3.13 12.37
C LYS A 122 0.97 -3.72 11.13
N ALA A 123 0.48 -3.34 9.96
CA ALA A 123 0.96 -3.88 8.70
C ALA A 123 2.22 -3.14 8.23
N VAL A 124 3.35 -3.84 8.18
CA VAL A 124 4.59 -3.31 7.60
C VAL A 124 4.98 -4.11 6.37
N ILE A 125 5.03 -3.43 5.23
CA ILE A 125 5.31 -4.03 3.93
C ILE A 125 6.67 -3.53 3.47
N PHE A 126 7.66 -4.40 3.43
CA PHE A 126 8.95 -4.07 2.83
C PHE A 126 8.85 -4.17 1.30
N CYS A 127 8.44 -3.09 0.65
CA CYS A 127 8.50 -2.99 -0.81
C CYS A 127 9.92 -2.62 -1.26
N LEU A 128 10.70 -3.60 -1.74
CA LEU A 128 12.02 -3.35 -2.32
C LEU A 128 11.84 -2.75 -3.73
N ARG A 129 11.66 -1.43 -3.81
CA ARG A 129 11.61 -0.68 -5.07
C ARG A 129 12.76 -1.11 -5.99
N GLY A 130 12.44 -1.49 -7.23
CA GLY A 130 13.41 -1.81 -8.28
C GLY A 130 13.90 -3.26 -8.34
N THR A 131 13.45 -4.16 -7.45
CA THR A 131 13.91 -5.57 -7.45
C THR A 131 12.88 -6.58 -7.93
N GLY A 132 11.62 -6.15 -8.07
CA GLY A 132 10.50 -7.06 -8.35
C GLY A 132 10.16 -8.00 -7.17
N VAL A 133 10.72 -7.82 -5.97
CA VAL A 133 10.45 -8.71 -4.83
C VAL A 133 9.87 -7.90 -3.67
N SER A 134 8.65 -8.21 -3.26
CA SER A 134 8.09 -7.69 -2.01
C SER A 134 8.54 -8.59 -0.85
N THR A 135 8.94 -7.98 0.25
CA THR A 135 9.22 -8.65 1.51
C THR A 135 8.16 -8.24 2.54
N ILE A 136 7.71 -9.19 3.35
CA ILE A 136 6.77 -8.90 4.43
C ILE A 136 7.48 -9.10 5.75
N ALA A 137 7.25 -8.19 6.69
CA ALA A 137 7.56 -8.40 8.10
C ALA A 137 6.28 -8.17 8.89
N ASP A 138 5.80 -9.22 9.56
CA ASP A 138 4.73 -9.08 10.55
C ASP A 138 5.29 -8.41 11.82
N LEU A 139 4.60 -7.37 12.30
CA LEU A 139 4.89 -6.71 13.58
C LEU A 139 3.77 -7.02 14.58
N SER A 140 3.53 -8.30 14.81
CA SER A 140 2.87 -8.72 16.03
C SER A 140 3.84 -8.54 17.22
N GLU A 141 3.49 -7.58 18.08
CA GLU A 141 3.88 -7.40 19.50
C GLU A 141 5.31 -7.02 19.91
N GLU A 142 6.36 -6.96 19.08
CA GLU A 142 7.70 -6.57 19.58
C GLU A 142 8.29 -5.35 18.85
N GLY A 143 8.35 -4.23 19.59
CA GLY A 143 8.65 -2.87 19.16
C GLY A 143 9.75 -2.70 18.11
N ILE A 144 9.35 -2.20 16.93
CA ILE A 144 10.23 -1.33 16.16
C ILE A 144 10.16 0.05 16.80
N SER A 145 11.33 0.61 17.14
CA SER A 145 11.45 2.01 17.51
C SER A 145 11.01 2.88 16.33
N LEU A 146 9.75 3.35 16.37
CA LEU A 146 9.09 4.15 15.33
C LEU A 146 9.71 5.56 15.16
N SER A 147 10.70 5.93 15.98
CA SER A 147 11.33 7.25 15.97
C SER A 147 12.02 7.59 14.63
N GLY A 148 12.47 6.60 13.87
CA GLY A 148 13.04 6.81 12.53
C GLY A 148 12.01 6.93 11.40
N ALA A 149 10.83 6.33 11.55
CA ALA A 149 9.79 6.33 10.51
C ALA A 149 8.94 7.60 10.52
N LEU A 150 8.83 8.26 11.68
CA LEU A 150 8.06 9.49 11.88
C LEU A 150 8.78 10.76 11.38
N ALA A 151 10.05 10.68 11.00
CA ALA A 151 10.86 11.83 10.57
C ALA A 151 10.76 12.14 9.05
N GLY A 152 10.07 11.31 8.27
CA GLY A 152 10.02 11.39 6.81
C GLY A 152 8.87 12.23 6.27
N GLY A 153 8.93 13.55 6.43
CA GLY A 153 8.08 14.48 5.68
C GLY A 153 8.56 14.62 4.24
N ALA A 154 7.83 14.06 3.28
CA ALA A 154 7.60 14.59 1.92
C ALA A 154 6.93 13.50 1.05
N LEU A 155 5.68 13.75 0.69
CA LEU A 155 5.04 13.13 -0.47
C LEU A 155 5.82 13.55 -1.72
N LYS A 156 6.78 12.73 -2.16
CA LYS A 156 7.34 12.84 -3.51
C LYS A 156 6.57 11.86 -4.40
N CYS A 157 5.73 12.44 -5.25
CA CYS A 157 5.14 11.78 -6.40
C CYS A 157 6.22 10.96 -7.12
N PHE A 158 6.00 9.67 -7.27
CA PHE A 158 6.78 8.91 -8.23
C PHE A 158 6.43 9.34 -9.65
N PRO A 159 7.42 9.37 -10.56
CA PRO A 159 7.15 9.59 -11.96
C PRO A 159 6.29 8.44 -12.52
N GLN A 160 5.24 8.84 -13.23
CA GLN A 160 4.38 8.02 -14.10
C GLN A 160 5.13 7.53 -15.35
N PRO A 161 4.49 6.66 -16.17
CA PRO A 161 4.91 5.30 -16.42
C PRO A 161 6.09 5.19 -17.40
N LEU A 162 6.93 4.17 -17.26
CA LEU A 162 7.70 3.72 -18.42
C LEU A 162 6.72 2.98 -19.34
N SER A 163 6.41 3.64 -20.45
CA SER A 163 5.64 3.18 -21.60
C SER A 163 6.05 1.77 -22.08
N PRO A 164 5.12 1.09 -22.80
CA PRO A 164 5.25 -0.32 -23.14
C PRO A 164 6.37 -0.56 -24.16
N CYS A 165 6.91 -1.79 -24.15
CA CYS A 165 7.63 -2.29 -25.31
C CYS A 165 6.71 -2.37 -26.54
#